data_AF-A0A511N8I4-F1
#
_entry.id   AF-A0A511N8I4-F1
#
_cell.length_a   1.000
_cell.length_b   1.000
_cell.length_c   1.000
_cell.angle_alpha   90.00
_cell.angle_beta   90.00
_cell.angle_gamma   90.00
#
_symmetry.space_group_name_H-M   'P 1'
#
loop_
_entity.id
_entity.type
_entity.pdbx_description
1 polymer ?
#
loop_
_entity_poly.entity_id
_entity_poly.type
_entity_poly.pdbx_seq_one_letter_code
_entity_poly.pdbx_strand_id
1 'polypeptide(L)'
;MEHPRLPTFHLDDVPRSLARSLQALADLTYTFGPQGDGFFGQDLCKIAHEKLGLHLPDLRTASMQQDILEQAILNLAAERQSHVLLVIQIHPNPIEGYVCLIPTDQQSEVLRLLSTVPIQQRSS
;
A
#
# COMPACT_ATOMS: atom_id res chain seq x y z
N MET A 1 1.01 1.17 -10.27
CA MET A 1 0.01 2.20 -9.92
C MET A 1 0.79 3.36 -9.34
N GLU A 2 1.00 4.40 -10.13
CA GLU A 2 1.69 5.62 -9.68
C GLU A 2 0.61 6.66 -9.43
N HIS A 3 0.53 7.18 -8.19
CA HIS A 3 -0.39 8.27 -7.88
C HIS A 3 0.36 9.60 -8.04
N PRO A 4 -0.13 10.55 -8.85
CA PRO A 4 0.65 11.71 -9.29
C PRO A 4 1.08 12.66 -8.16
N ARG A 5 0.46 12.53 -6.99
CA ARG A 5 0.70 13.39 -5.81
C ARG A 5 1.18 12.65 -4.57
N LEU A 6 1.27 11.31 -4.62
CA LEU A 6 1.62 10.51 -3.45
C LEU A 6 3.02 9.93 -3.63
N PRO A 7 3.97 10.19 -2.71
CA PRO A 7 5.33 9.65 -2.82
C PRO A 7 5.27 8.13 -2.95
N THR A 8 5.92 7.61 -3.98
CA THR A 8 5.94 6.18 -4.29
C THR A 8 7.37 5.69 -4.31
N PHE A 9 7.66 4.65 -3.52
CA PHE A 9 8.98 4.05 -3.40
C PHE A 9 8.94 2.61 -3.90
N HIS A 10 9.92 2.24 -4.72
CA HIS A 10 10.05 0.88 -5.24
C HIS A 10 11.18 0.15 -4.52
N LEU A 11 10.84 -1.02 -3.98
CA LEU A 11 11.76 -1.94 -3.36
C LEU A 11 11.79 -3.23 -4.16
N ASP A 12 12.94 -3.51 -4.76
CA ASP A 12 13.16 -4.70 -5.56
C ASP A 12 13.89 -5.78 -4.74
N ASP A 13 13.69 -7.04 -5.12
CA ASP A 13 14.36 -8.21 -4.49
C ASP A 13 14.21 -8.29 -2.96
N VAL A 14 13.04 -7.94 -2.42
CA VAL A 14 12.80 -7.93 -0.98
C VAL A 14 12.58 -9.35 -0.45
N PRO A 15 13.31 -9.81 0.58
CA PRO A 15 13.05 -11.11 1.21
C PRO A 15 11.60 -11.19 1.74
N ARG A 16 10.94 -12.34 1.53
CA ARG A 16 9.52 -12.53 1.92
C ARG A 16 9.24 -12.21 3.40
N SER A 17 10.17 -12.51 4.31
CA SER A 17 10.03 -12.19 5.75
C SER A 17 9.98 -10.69 5.99
N LEU A 18 10.80 -9.92 5.28
CA LEU A 18 10.81 -8.48 5.36
C LEU A 18 9.61 -7.85 4.65
N ALA A 19 9.24 -8.36 3.47
CA ALA A 19 8.04 -7.92 2.76
C ALA A 19 6.79 -8.03 3.64
N ARG A 20 6.66 -9.13 4.40
CA ARG A 20 5.58 -9.30 5.41
C ARG A 20 5.67 -8.32 6.56
N SER A 21 6.89 -8.01 7.03
CA SER A 21 7.09 -7.05 8.12
C SER A 21 6.69 -5.64 7.68
N LEU A 22 7.05 -5.25 6.45
CA LEU A 22 6.65 -3.97 5.85
C LEU A 22 5.14 -3.93 5.59
N GLN A 23 4.55 -5.02 5.08
CA GLN A 23 3.11 -5.16 4.90
C GLN A 23 2.34 -4.97 6.22
N ALA A 24 2.86 -5.45 7.34
CA ALA A 24 2.21 -5.31 8.65
C ALA A 24 2.14 -3.86 9.16
N LEU A 25 2.94 -2.95 8.60
CA LEU A 25 2.91 -1.52 8.92
C LEU A 25 1.94 -0.74 8.03
N ALA A 26 1.39 -1.38 6.99
CA ALA A 26 0.52 -0.73 6.02
C ALA A 26 -0.90 -0.63 6.57
N ASP A 27 -1.52 0.52 6.32
CA ASP A 27 -2.96 0.65 6.54
C ASP A 27 -3.71 -0.11 5.43
N LEU A 28 -3.27 0.01 4.17
CA LEU A 28 -3.83 -0.69 3.02
C LEU A 28 -2.76 -1.53 2.32
N THR A 29 -3.06 -2.77 1.94
CA THR A 29 -2.16 -3.58 1.10
C THR A 29 -2.89 -4.24 -0.06
N TYR A 30 -2.29 -4.13 -1.24
CA TYR A 30 -2.64 -4.88 -2.45
C TYR A 30 -1.56 -5.92 -2.70
N THR A 31 -1.94 -7.17 -2.95
CA THR A 31 -1.00 -8.21 -3.40
C THR A 31 -1.09 -8.34 -4.91
N PHE A 32 0.02 -8.20 -5.63
CA PHE A 32 0.10 -8.50 -7.06
C PHE A 32 0.81 -9.82 -7.31
N GLY A 33 0.46 -10.47 -8.43
CA GLY A 33 1.04 -11.72 -8.88
C GLY A 33 0.01 -12.83 -9.09
N PRO A 34 0.45 -14.10 -9.24
CA PRO A 34 -0.42 -15.22 -9.59
C PRO A 34 -1.48 -15.55 -8.53
N GLN A 35 -1.32 -15.04 -7.31
CA GLN A 35 -2.31 -15.12 -6.22
C GLN A 35 -2.83 -13.72 -5.81
N GLY A 36 -2.61 -12.71 -6.63
CA GLY A 36 -2.98 -11.33 -6.31
C GLY A 36 -4.46 -11.05 -6.56
N ASP A 37 -5.20 -10.72 -5.51
CA ASP A 37 -6.65 -10.51 -5.55
C ASP A 37 -7.10 -9.03 -5.51
N GLY A 38 -6.21 -8.07 -5.77
CA GLY A 38 -6.60 -6.65 -5.68
C GLY A 38 -6.67 -6.15 -4.23
N PHE A 39 -7.17 -4.93 -4.03
CA PHE A 39 -7.61 -4.50 -2.70
C PHE A 39 -8.97 -5.12 -2.41
N PHE A 40 -9.11 -5.80 -1.27
CA PHE A 40 -10.40 -6.30 -0.86
C PHE A 40 -11.30 -5.13 -0.45
N GLY A 41 -12.53 -5.07 -0.98
CA GLY A 41 -13.46 -3.96 -0.72
C GLY A 41 -13.71 -3.71 0.78
N GLN A 42 -13.65 -4.75 1.60
CA GLN A 42 -13.75 -4.65 3.06
C GLN A 42 -12.63 -3.83 3.71
N ASP A 43 -11.39 -3.93 3.21
CA ASP A 43 -10.23 -3.22 3.74
C ASP A 43 -10.30 -1.74 3.35
N LEU A 44 -10.74 -1.45 2.11
CA LEU A 44 -11.01 -0.09 1.65
C LEU A 44 -12.08 0.60 2.51
N CYS A 45 -13.20 -0.08 2.79
CA CYS A 45 -14.25 0.42 3.68
C CYS A 45 -13.71 0.73 5.09
N LYS A 46 -12.91 -0.19 5.63
CA LYS A 46 -12.36 -0.07 6.98
C LYS A 46 -11.47 1.17 7.10
N ILE A 47 -10.54 1.38 6.17
CA ILE A 47 -9.64 2.55 6.21
C ILE A 47 -10.39 3.85 5.96
N ALA A 48 -11.31 3.84 4.98
CA ALA A 48 -12.14 5.01 4.71
C ALA A 48 -12.89 5.46 5.97
N HIS A 49 -13.41 4.51 6.74
CA HIS A 49 -14.09 4.80 7.99
C HIS A 49 -13.12 5.18 9.12
N GLU A 50 -12.17 4.31 9.47
CA GLU A 50 -11.34 4.41 10.67
C GLU A 50 -10.27 5.50 10.58
N LYS A 51 -9.67 5.70 9.40
CA LYS A 51 -8.52 6.59 9.23
C LYS A 51 -8.88 7.90 8.55
N LEU A 52 -9.93 7.90 7.75
CA LEU A 52 -10.32 9.06 6.93
C LEU A 52 -11.64 9.71 7.37
N GLY A 53 -12.43 9.04 8.23
CA GLY A 53 -13.70 9.55 8.73
C GLY A 53 -14.80 9.60 7.65
N LEU A 54 -14.63 8.89 6.54
CA LEU A 54 -15.59 8.79 5.45
C LEU A 54 -16.64 7.74 5.81
N HIS A 55 -17.87 8.17 6.04
CA HIS A 55 -19.02 7.28 6.16
C HIS A 55 -19.53 6.95 4.76
N LEU A 56 -19.20 5.76 4.28
CA LEU A 56 -19.69 5.26 2.99
C LEU A 56 -20.85 4.30 3.24
N PRO A 57 -22.00 4.47 2.57
CA PRO A 57 -23.09 3.49 2.64
C PRO A 57 -22.63 2.15 2.03
N ASP A 58 -23.10 1.05 2.63
CA ASP A 58 -22.79 -0.36 2.35
C ASP A 58 -22.34 -0.61 0.88
N LEU A 59 -21.03 -0.70 0.64
CA LEU A 59 -20.38 -0.78 -0.68
C LEU A 59 -20.52 -2.16 -1.36
N ARG A 60 -21.63 -2.86 -1.11
CA ARG A 60 -21.88 -4.21 -1.63
C ARG A 60 -22.18 -4.24 -3.13
N THR A 61 -22.28 -3.07 -3.78
CA THR A 61 -22.73 -2.95 -5.17
C THR A 61 -21.64 -2.42 -6.10
N ALA A 62 -21.02 -3.36 -6.83
CA ALA A 62 -20.24 -3.17 -8.05
C ALA A 62 -18.78 -2.69 -7.89
N SER A 63 -17.87 -3.37 -8.60
CA SER A 63 -16.43 -3.09 -8.63
C SER A 63 -16.10 -1.65 -9.05
N MET A 64 -16.98 -0.97 -9.79
CA MET A 64 -16.85 0.46 -10.08
C MET A 64 -16.80 1.34 -8.82
N GLN A 65 -17.42 0.91 -7.71
CA GLN A 65 -17.34 1.63 -6.44
C GLN A 65 -16.00 1.42 -5.73
N GLN A 66 -15.31 0.30 -5.98
CA GLN A 66 -14.01 0.00 -5.36
C GLN A 66 -12.91 0.91 -5.93
N ASP A 67 -12.84 1.05 -7.25
CA ASP A 67 -11.84 1.92 -7.91
C ASP A 67 -12.02 3.40 -7.49
N ILE A 68 -13.27 3.86 -7.40
CA ILE A 68 -13.59 5.22 -6.95
C ILE A 68 -13.17 5.42 -5.50
N LEU A 69 -13.43 4.44 -4.64
CA LEU A 69 -13.06 4.51 -3.23
C LEU A 69 -11.55 4.49 -3.04
N GLU A 70 -10.86 3.59 -3.71
CA GLU A 70 -9.41 3.53 -3.72
C GLU A 70 -8.82 4.88 -4.14
N GLN A 71 -9.30 5.45 -5.24
CA GLN A 71 -8.84 6.75 -5.73
C GLN A 71 -9.14 7.87 -4.73
N ALA A 72 -10.28 7.83 -4.01
CA ALA A 72 -10.60 8.79 -2.97
C ALA A 72 -9.66 8.67 -1.75
N ILE A 73 -9.35 7.45 -1.32
CA ILE A 73 -8.40 7.15 -0.24
C ILE A 73 -7.01 7.70 -0.61
N LEU A 74 -6.53 7.38 -1.81
CA LEU A 74 -5.21 7.84 -2.28
C LEU A 74 -5.14 9.36 -2.43
N ASN A 75 -6.20 10.00 -2.95
CA ASN A 75 -6.27 11.45 -3.04
C ASN A 75 -6.23 12.12 -1.68
N LEU A 76 -7.01 11.63 -0.72
CA LEU A 76 -7.06 12.20 0.62
C LEU A 76 -5.75 11.98 1.37
N ALA A 77 -5.13 10.81 1.19
CA ALA A 77 -3.81 10.52 1.73
C ALA A 77 -2.75 11.48 1.19
N ALA A 78 -2.80 11.80 -0.11
CA ALA A 78 -1.90 12.73 -0.78
C ALA A 78 -2.12 14.17 -0.31
N GLU A 79 -3.38 14.61 -0.25
CA GLU A 79 -3.76 15.95 0.20
C GLU A 79 -3.33 16.22 1.64
N ARG A 80 -3.41 15.21 2.50
CA ARG A 80 -2.98 15.29 3.90
C ARG A 80 -1.49 15.00 4.11
N GLN A 81 -0.75 14.61 3.06
CA GLN A 81 0.65 14.14 3.15
C GLN A 81 0.84 13.07 4.25
N SER A 82 -0.18 12.24 4.43
CA SER A 82 -0.31 11.36 5.59
C SER A 82 0.23 9.95 5.34
N HIS A 83 0.48 9.60 4.09
CA HIS A 83 0.95 8.28 3.68
C HIS A 83 1.92 8.36 2.51
N VAL A 84 2.63 7.27 2.30
CA VAL A 84 3.46 6.98 1.13
C VAL A 84 3.09 5.61 0.56
N LEU A 85 3.29 5.42 -0.73
CA LEU A 85 3.15 4.12 -1.39
C LEU A 85 4.49 3.41 -1.39
N LEU A 86 4.48 2.15 -0.98
CA LEU A 86 5.62 1.26 -1.05
C LEU A 86 5.28 0.10 -1.97
N VAL A 87 5.94 0.03 -3.11
CA VAL A 87 5.83 -1.07 -4.07
C VAL A 87 6.97 -2.06 -3.78
N ILE A 88 6.62 -3.23 -3.29
CA ILE A 88 7.53 -4.26 -2.80
C ILE A 88 7.49 -5.44 -3.77
N GLN A 89 8.59 -5.75 -4.46
CA GLN A 89 8.75 -6.99 -5.22
C GLN A 89 9.44 -8.05 -4.36
N ILE A 90 8.86 -9.24 -4.28
CA ILE A 90 9.35 -10.30 -3.39
C ILE A 90 10.36 -11.18 -4.12
N HIS A 91 11.54 -11.37 -3.52
CA HIS A 91 12.53 -12.33 -4.01
C HIS A 91 12.05 -13.79 -3.83
N PRO A 92 12.31 -14.72 -4.77
CA PRO A 92 12.96 -14.55 -6.08
C PRO A 92 11.98 -14.26 -7.23
N ASN A 93 10.74 -13.89 -6.91
CA ASN A 93 9.63 -13.87 -7.86
C ASN A 93 9.23 -12.42 -8.21
N PRO A 94 9.80 -11.80 -9.26
CA PRO A 94 9.58 -10.39 -9.57
C PRO A 94 8.14 -10.08 -10.00
N ILE A 95 7.33 -11.10 -10.29
CA ILE A 95 5.90 -10.95 -10.60
C ILE A 95 5.00 -11.03 -9.35
N GLU A 96 5.57 -11.23 -8.15
CA GLU A 96 4.83 -11.32 -6.88
C GLU A 96 5.28 -10.21 -5.94
N GLY A 97 4.32 -9.58 -5.26
CA GLY A 97 4.66 -8.52 -4.33
C GLY A 97 3.48 -7.79 -3.72
N TYR A 98 3.80 -6.70 -3.03
CA TYR A 98 2.82 -5.88 -2.32
C TYR A 98 2.88 -4.43 -2.81
N VAL A 99 1.73 -3.78 -2.89
CA VAL A 99 1.63 -2.32 -2.88
C VAL A 99 1.01 -1.94 -1.55
N CYS A 100 1.78 -1.23 -0.73
CA CYS A 100 1.41 -0.88 0.63
C CYS A 100 1.23 0.64 0.75
N LEU A 101 0.10 1.06 1.30
CA LEU A 101 -0.11 2.44 1.74
C LEU A 101 0.37 2.55 3.19
N ILE A 102 1.56 3.13 3.35
CA ILE A 102 2.24 3.24 4.64
C ILE A 102 1.98 4.62 5.24
N PRO A 103 1.46 4.71 6.48
CA PRO A 103 1.36 5.97 7.22
C PRO A 103 2.72 6.65 7.41
N THR A 104 2.77 7.98 7.28
CA THR A 104 4.02 8.76 7.39
C THR A 104 4.70 8.61 8.77
N ASP A 105 3.93 8.38 9.83
CA ASP A 105 4.45 8.13 11.18
C ASP A 105 5.17 6.77 11.32
N GLN A 106 4.91 5.82 10.40
CA GLN A 106 5.62 4.53 10.32
C GLN A 106 6.91 4.59 9.48
N GLN A 107 7.23 5.72 8.85
CA GLN A 107 8.42 5.83 7.98
C GLN A 107 9.73 5.48 8.69
N SER A 108 9.90 5.88 9.96
CA SER A 108 11.11 5.56 10.71
C SER A 108 11.27 4.05 10.91
N GLU A 109 10.18 3.34 11.15
CA GLU A 109 10.19 1.89 11.32
C GLU A 109 10.45 1.17 9.98
N VAL A 110 9.87 1.67 8.89
CA VAL A 110 10.21 1.21 7.53
C VAL A 110 11.70 1.37 7.26
N LEU A 111 12.28 2.55 7.48
CA LEU A 111 13.71 2.78 7.26
C LEU A 111 14.57 1.88 8.15
N ARG A 112 14.16 1.65 9.40
CA ARG A 112 14.84 0.72 10.31
C ARG A 112 14.84 -0.70 9.75
N LEU A 113 13.69 -1.18 9.26
CA LEU A 113 13.58 -2.52 8.67
C LEU A 113 14.41 -2.65 7.39
N LEU A 114 14.40 -1.64 6.51
CA LEU A 114 15.20 -1.63 5.29
C LEU A 114 16.70 -1.59 5.57
N SER A 115 17.14 -0.98 6.68
CA SER A 115 18.55 -0.96 7.08
C SER A 115 19.11 -2.34 7.46
N THR A 116 18.24 -3.32 7.73
CA THR A 116 18.64 -4.68 8.14
C THR A 116 19.03 -5.59 6.98
N VAL A 117 18.86 -5.13 5.74
CA VAL A 117 19.11 -5.93 4.54
C VAL A 117 19.65 -5.06 3.39
N PRO A 118 20.48 -5.61 2.49
CA PRO A 118 20.92 -4.89 1.30
C PRO A 118 19.79 -4.90 0.25
N ILE A 119 18.91 -3.89 0.28
CA ILE A 119 17.85 -3.70 -0.73
C ILE A 119 18.29 -2.64 -1.74
N GLN A 120 18.03 -2.88 -3.02
CA GLN A 120 18.11 -1.84 -4.04
C GLN A 120 16.85 -0.97 -3.98
N GLN A 121 17.02 0.29 -3.57
CA GLN A 121 15.95 1.28 -3.62
C GLN A 121 16.06 2.07 -4.93
N ARG A 122 14.96 2.16 -5.68
CA ARG A 122 14.83 3.11 -6.79
C ARG A 122 13.70 4.08 -6.46
N SER A 123 14.03 5.36 -6.39
CA SER A 123 13.07 6.45 -6.33
C SER A 123 12.79 6.91 -7.76
N SER A 124 11.55 6.76 -8.21
CA SER A 124 11.04 7.29 -9.48
C SER A 124 10.60 8.74 -9.31
#